data_AF-A0A814JTN0-F1
#
_entry.id   AF-A0A814JTN0-F1
#
_cell.length_a   1.000
_cell.length_b   1.000
_cell.length_c   1.000
_cell.angle_alpha   90.00
_cell.angle_beta   90.00
_cell.angle_gamma   90.00
#
_symmetry.space_group_name_H-M   'P 1'
#
loop_
_entity.id
_entity.type
_entity.pdbx_description
1 polymer ?
#
loop_
_entity_poly.entity_id
_entity_poly.type
_entity_poly.pdbx_seq_one_letter_code
_entity_poly.pdbx_strand_id
1 'polypeptide(L)'
;MPKANKRKSEKSGPQPRQKKIKKSTRQAQLEEDNKDESMHVHRLGPSPQSSSSLVQRLPSTRQSDTITPMKSTWINKQRVLIFSSRGISYLARHVMKNLRSLMAHSKSEPKAEIRKNFSMLNEIAELRNCNKILFFDMKKKRDLYLWMASVPDGPTVKFLVENLHTMEALKLTGNCLRGSRPLLSFDKKFDDEPHWKLIKELFTQIFGTPKSHPKSQPFIDHVLTFTIIDNKVWLRNYQIVEENGSLAEIGPRFVLNLHCIFEKSFSGMLIYENPLYVAPNLKRHMAKAEASQKYQQRVYQKLSYEQKKPKESFPYDKTDEIFQTPAPPADNEDDDDDDDDSDSDSE
;
A
#
# COMPACT_ATOMS: atom_id res chain seq x y z
N MET A 1 38.86 -45.92 -11.96
CA MET A 1 39.42 -46.68 -10.82
C MET A 1 40.93 -46.64 -10.99
N PRO A 2 41.74 -46.26 -9.99
CA PRO A 2 41.61 -46.63 -8.59
C PRO A 2 41.46 -45.45 -7.60
N LYS A 3 41.06 -45.85 -6.39
CA LYS A 3 40.58 -45.06 -5.25
C LYS A 3 41.77 -44.52 -4.43
N ALA A 4 41.69 -43.25 -4.01
CA ALA A 4 42.56 -42.68 -2.97
C ALA A 4 41.74 -42.37 -1.71
N ASN A 5 42.37 -42.64 -0.57
CA ASN A 5 41.79 -42.91 0.73
C ASN A 5 41.15 -41.72 1.46
N LYS A 6 40.10 -42.06 2.21
CA LYS A 6 39.53 -41.29 3.33
C LYS A 6 40.60 -40.99 4.39
N ARG A 7 40.64 -39.75 4.88
CA ARG A 7 41.10 -39.44 6.24
C ARG A 7 40.03 -38.61 6.95
N LYS A 8 39.51 -39.18 8.04
CA LYS A 8 38.63 -38.55 9.03
C LYS A 8 39.47 -37.52 9.81
N SER A 9 38.95 -36.31 10.01
CA SER A 9 39.42 -35.41 11.05
C SER A 9 38.38 -35.37 12.17
N GLU A 10 38.85 -35.69 13.37
CA GLU A 10 38.08 -35.73 14.61
C GLU A 10 37.92 -34.34 15.22
N LYS A 11 36.84 -34.23 16.00
CA LYS A 11 36.42 -33.07 16.79
C LYS A 11 37.47 -32.67 17.83
N SER A 12 37.66 -31.38 18.03
CA SER A 12 38.09 -30.82 19.32
C SER A 12 37.41 -29.46 19.56
N GLY A 13 36.50 -29.41 20.54
CA GLY A 13 36.35 -28.25 21.41
C GLY A 13 37.24 -28.48 22.64
N PRO A 14 37.67 -27.46 23.41
CA PRO A 14 36.75 -26.82 24.39
C PRO A 14 37.08 -25.32 24.71
N GLN A 15 36.09 -24.47 25.04
CA GLN A 15 35.77 -23.94 26.39
C GLN A 15 36.05 -22.43 26.62
N PRO A 16 35.48 -21.80 27.68
CA PRO A 16 34.79 -20.50 27.60
C PRO A 16 35.64 -19.30 28.07
N ARG A 17 35.28 -18.10 27.58
CA ARG A 17 35.84 -16.83 28.06
C ARG A 17 35.30 -16.49 29.45
N GLN A 18 36.20 -16.39 30.43
CA GLN A 18 35.92 -15.92 31.79
C GLN A 18 35.63 -14.41 31.80
N LYS A 19 34.55 -14.05 32.52
CA LYS A 19 34.18 -12.68 32.90
C LYS A 19 35.16 -12.17 33.97
N LYS A 20 35.78 -11.01 33.75
CA LYS A 20 36.41 -10.24 34.84
C LYS A 20 35.43 -9.18 35.35
N ILE A 21 35.04 -9.37 36.60
CA ILE A 21 34.33 -8.42 37.45
C ILE A 21 35.35 -7.37 37.93
N LYS A 22 35.03 -6.08 37.80
CA LYS A 22 35.65 -5.01 38.60
C LYS A 22 34.53 -4.29 39.36
N LYS A 23 34.57 -4.41 40.68
CA LYS A 23 33.77 -3.64 41.65
C LYS A 23 34.63 -2.50 42.20
N SER A 24 33.95 -1.45 42.68
CA SER A 24 34.42 -0.35 43.55
C SER A 24 35.21 0.74 42.80
N THR A 25 34.95 2.04 42.93
CA THR A 25 34.58 2.80 44.14
C THR A 25 33.75 4.04 43.75
N ARG A 26 32.65 4.26 44.46
CA ARG A 26 31.80 5.45 44.37
C ARG A 26 31.91 6.13 45.72
N GLN A 27 32.60 7.27 45.81
CA GLN A 27 32.52 8.30 46.87
C GLN A 27 33.80 9.15 46.84
N ALA A 28 33.67 10.36 46.28
CA ALA A 28 34.53 11.55 46.43
C ALA A 28 34.48 12.33 45.11
N GLN A 29 33.44 13.15 44.92
CA GLN A 29 33.35 14.30 43.98
C GLN A 29 31.90 14.84 43.90
N LEU A 30 31.21 14.85 45.04
CA LEU A 30 29.94 15.56 45.22
C LEU A 30 30.11 16.36 46.51
N GLU A 31 30.85 17.46 46.41
CA GLU A 31 30.97 18.54 47.40
C GLU A 31 32.03 19.51 46.86
N GLU A 32 31.61 20.43 45.99
CA GLU A 32 32.24 21.74 45.77
C GLU A 32 31.36 22.55 44.80
N ASP A 33 30.09 22.71 45.20
CA ASP A 33 29.23 23.81 44.74
C ASP A 33 28.99 24.72 45.94
N ASN A 34 29.14 26.02 45.72
CA ASN A 34 28.91 27.17 46.62
C ASN A 34 30.14 27.74 47.33
N LYS A 35 30.83 28.66 46.64
CA LYS A 35 31.15 30.00 47.16
C LYS A 35 31.64 30.91 46.03
N ASP A 36 31.25 32.18 46.17
CA ASP A 36 31.84 33.38 45.55
C ASP A 36 31.16 33.95 44.29
N GLU A 37 30.02 34.61 44.54
CA GLU A 37 29.71 35.87 43.87
C GLU A 37 30.70 36.96 44.34
N SER A 38 31.39 37.63 43.41
CA SER A 38 31.33 39.11 43.26
C SER A 38 32.36 39.65 42.27
N MET A 39 31.85 40.47 41.34
CA MET A 39 32.48 41.66 40.75
C MET A 39 33.85 41.52 40.06
N HIS A 40 33.84 41.47 38.72
CA HIS A 40 34.80 42.24 37.90
C HIS A 40 34.13 42.73 36.62
N VAL A 41 33.88 44.03 36.59
CA VAL A 41 33.38 44.80 35.46
C VAL A 41 34.61 45.16 34.61
N HIS A 42 34.67 44.77 33.32
CA HIS A 42 35.29 45.60 32.29
C HIS A 42 35.06 45.11 30.84
N ARG A 43 34.58 46.08 30.05
CA ARG A 43 34.75 46.31 28.60
C ARG A 43 34.00 45.40 27.61
N LEU A 44 32.80 45.88 27.27
CA LEU A 44 32.12 45.62 26.01
C LEU A 44 33.01 46.09 24.83
N GLY A 45 33.42 45.15 23.97
CA GLY A 45 33.77 45.45 22.58
C GLY A 45 32.50 45.63 21.74
N PRO A 46 32.55 46.32 20.60
CA PRO A 46 31.36 46.54 19.77
C PRO A 46 30.90 45.23 19.15
N SER A 47 29.63 44.89 19.37
CA SER A 47 28.93 43.75 18.78
C SER A 47 28.90 43.84 17.25
N PRO A 48 29.00 42.71 16.52
CA PRO A 48 28.76 42.70 15.08
C PRO A 48 27.30 43.12 14.83
N GLN A 49 27.08 44.09 13.96
CA GLN A 49 25.75 44.53 13.53
C GLN A 49 25.08 43.38 12.76
N SER A 50 24.39 42.50 13.49
CA SER A 50 23.45 41.56 12.90
C SER A 50 22.21 42.35 12.49
N SER A 51 21.98 42.48 11.20
CA SER A 51 20.71 42.94 10.64
C SER A 51 19.60 42.00 11.11
N SER A 52 18.92 42.35 12.20
CA SER A 52 17.75 41.64 12.68
C SER A 52 16.58 41.93 11.75
N SER A 53 16.45 41.17 10.67
CA SER A 53 15.14 40.98 10.06
C SER A 53 14.29 40.25 11.10
N LEU A 54 13.41 41.01 11.76
CA LEU A 54 12.38 40.48 12.64
C LEU A 54 11.52 39.52 11.82
N VAL A 55 11.85 38.23 11.84
CA VAL A 55 10.95 37.18 11.37
C VAL A 55 9.85 37.08 12.42
N GLN A 56 8.81 37.89 12.23
CA GLN A 56 7.62 37.89 13.08
C GLN A 56 7.00 36.49 13.02
N ARG A 57 7.17 35.70 14.09
CA ARG A 57 6.49 34.41 14.22
C ARG A 57 5.00 34.67 14.27
N LEU A 58 4.28 34.12 13.30
CA LEU A 58 2.83 34.17 13.27
C LEU A 58 2.26 33.43 14.49
N PRO A 59 1.15 33.90 15.07
CA PRO A 59 0.48 33.22 16.18
C PRO A 59 0.01 31.82 15.78
N SER A 60 0.03 30.87 16.72
CA SER A 60 -0.33 29.46 16.48
C SER A 60 -1.81 29.24 16.13
N THR A 61 -2.66 30.18 16.52
CA THR A 61 -4.11 30.14 16.29
C THR A 61 -4.56 31.53 15.88
N ARG A 62 -5.33 31.61 14.79
CA ARG A 62 -5.79 32.86 14.20
C ARG A 62 -7.31 32.83 14.08
N GLN A 63 -7.97 33.91 14.48
CA GLN A 63 -9.41 34.11 14.32
C GLN A 63 -9.76 34.20 12.81
N SER A 64 -10.80 33.48 12.39
CA SER A 64 -11.25 33.35 10.99
C SER A 64 -11.61 34.68 10.32
N ASP A 65 -12.00 35.67 11.12
CA ASP A 65 -12.69 36.88 10.64
C ASP A 65 -11.72 37.96 10.12
N THR A 66 -10.40 37.72 10.22
CA THR A 66 -9.40 38.66 9.68
C THR A 66 -9.13 38.38 8.20
N ILE A 67 -9.74 39.17 7.32
CA ILE A 67 -9.49 39.12 5.87
C ILE A 67 -8.02 39.43 5.60
N THR A 68 -7.23 38.41 5.28
CA THR A 68 -5.81 38.60 4.93
C THR A 68 -5.73 39.12 3.49
N PRO A 69 -4.90 40.13 3.19
CA PRO A 69 -4.70 40.56 1.81
C PRO A 69 -4.28 39.36 0.97
N MET A 70 -5.11 39.01 -0.01
CA MET A 70 -4.82 37.88 -0.88
C MET A 70 -3.63 38.25 -1.76
N LYS A 71 -2.50 37.54 -1.59
CA LYS A 71 -1.42 37.57 -2.59
C LYS A 71 -2.02 37.16 -3.93
N SER A 72 -2.03 38.08 -4.89
CA SER A 72 -2.60 37.89 -6.24
C SER A 72 -1.73 37.00 -7.11
N THR A 73 -0.46 36.87 -6.77
CA THR A 73 0.55 36.20 -7.58
C THR A 73 0.48 34.68 -7.43
N TRP A 74 0.43 33.98 -8.56
CA TRP A 74 0.54 32.52 -8.64
C TRP A 74 1.99 32.07 -8.30
N ILE A 75 2.24 31.80 -7.01
CA ILE A 75 3.56 31.42 -6.49
C ILE A 75 3.86 29.94 -6.78
N ASN A 76 2.92 29.05 -6.46
CA ASN A 76 3.14 27.60 -6.60
C ASN A 76 2.72 27.12 -8.00
N LYS A 77 3.64 27.05 -8.96
CA LYS A 77 3.35 26.64 -10.34
C LYS A 77 3.52 25.13 -10.54
N GLN A 78 2.72 24.32 -9.84
CA GLN A 78 2.71 22.86 -10.10
C GLN A 78 1.91 22.53 -11.35
N ARG A 79 2.42 21.56 -12.11
CA ARG A 79 1.78 20.97 -13.28
C ARG A 79 2.00 19.48 -13.24
N VAL A 80 0.91 18.73 -13.21
CA VAL A 80 0.95 17.26 -13.03
C VAL A 80 0.57 16.61 -14.34
N LEU A 81 1.45 15.78 -14.87
CA LEU A 81 1.20 14.99 -16.06
C LEU A 81 0.57 13.65 -15.67
N ILE A 82 -0.63 13.35 -16.15
CA ILE A 82 -1.37 12.12 -15.83
C ILE A 82 -1.62 11.30 -17.10
N PHE A 83 -1.02 10.11 -17.17
CA PHE A 83 -1.20 9.20 -18.29
C PHE A 83 -0.92 7.76 -17.89
N SER A 84 -1.11 6.83 -18.83
CA SER A 84 -1.06 5.39 -18.56
C SER A 84 -0.25 4.64 -19.62
N SER A 85 0.20 3.44 -19.25
CA SER A 85 0.67 2.46 -20.21
C SER A 85 -0.48 1.88 -21.03
N ARG A 86 -0.16 1.26 -22.16
CA ARG A 86 -1.14 0.48 -22.92
C ARG A 86 -1.59 -0.76 -22.12
N GLY A 87 -2.84 -1.15 -22.31
CA GLY A 87 -3.42 -2.30 -21.61
C GLY A 87 -4.00 -2.00 -20.22
N ILE A 88 -4.24 -0.72 -19.89
CA ILE A 88 -4.94 -0.32 -18.66
C ILE A 88 -6.38 -0.87 -18.59
N SER A 89 -6.76 -1.38 -17.42
CA SER A 89 -8.10 -1.89 -17.15
C SER A 89 -9.16 -0.79 -17.25
N TYR A 90 -10.42 -1.20 -17.37
CA TYR A 90 -11.56 -0.28 -17.38
C TYR A 90 -11.59 0.59 -16.12
N LEU A 91 -11.54 -0.02 -14.94
CA LEU A 91 -11.57 0.68 -13.66
C LEU A 91 -10.44 1.71 -13.52
N ALA A 92 -9.22 1.32 -13.84
CA ALA A 92 -8.05 2.20 -13.76
C ALA A 92 -8.15 3.40 -14.72
N ARG A 93 -8.79 3.21 -15.88
CA ARG A 93 -9.06 4.30 -16.83
C ARG A 93 -10.07 5.31 -16.28
N HIS A 94 -11.13 4.84 -15.61
CA HIS A 94 -12.11 5.72 -14.97
C HIS A 94 -11.48 6.47 -13.79
N VAL A 95 -10.68 5.81 -12.95
CA VAL A 95 -9.95 6.51 -11.86
C VAL A 95 -8.98 7.55 -12.41
N MET A 96 -8.25 7.24 -13.49
CA MET A 96 -7.39 8.22 -14.15
C MET A 96 -8.18 9.44 -14.67
N LYS A 97 -9.37 9.23 -15.26
CA LYS A 97 -10.26 10.32 -15.68
C LYS A 97 -10.77 11.14 -14.50
N ASN A 98 -11.15 10.48 -13.40
CA ASN A 98 -11.62 11.13 -12.18
C ASN A 98 -10.54 12.05 -11.58
N LEU A 99 -9.30 11.55 -11.47
CA LEU A 99 -8.17 12.35 -11.00
C LEU A 99 -7.90 13.57 -11.89
N ARG A 100 -8.02 13.42 -13.21
CA ARG A 100 -7.90 14.56 -14.15
C ARG A 100 -9.01 15.60 -13.96
N SER A 101 -10.21 15.16 -13.63
CA SER A 101 -11.34 16.06 -13.36
C SER A 101 -11.23 16.77 -12.00
N LEU A 102 -10.61 16.13 -11.01
CA LEU A 102 -10.36 16.73 -9.69
C LEU A 102 -9.23 17.75 -9.73
N MET A 103 -8.11 17.43 -10.38
CA MET A 103 -6.92 18.29 -10.39
C MET A 103 -6.92 19.26 -11.58
N ALA A 104 -7.15 20.55 -11.31
CA ALA A 104 -7.21 21.60 -12.34
C ALA A 104 -5.89 21.80 -13.09
N HIS A 105 -4.76 21.54 -12.41
CA HIS A 105 -3.39 21.62 -12.93
C HIS A 105 -2.91 20.34 -13.61
N SER A 106 -3.81 19.37 -13.83
CA SER A 106 -3.49 18.14 -14.53
C SER A 106 -3.44 18.35 -16.05
N LYS A 107 -2.50 17.66 -16.70
CA LYS A 107 -2.41 17.52 -18.16
C LYS A 107 -2.54 16.06 -18.55
N SER A 108 -3.18 15.81 -19.69
CA SER A 108 -3.36 14.47 -20.24
C SER A 108 -2.44 14.26 -21.42
N GLU A 109 -1.77 13.10 -21.47
CA GLU A 109 -1.06 12.61 -22.64
C GLU A 109 -1.70 11.33 -23.20
N PRO A 110 -1.46 11.00 -24.48
CA PRO A 110 -1.78 9.69 -25.03
C PRO A 110 -1.05 8.58 -24.28
N LYS A 111 -1.54 7.35 -24.43
CA LYS A 111 -0.99 6.19 -23.72
C LYS A 111 0.40 5.86 -24.26
N ALA A 112 1.37 5.78 -23.36
CA ALA A 112 2.76 5.51 -23.71
C ALA A 112 3.00 4.00 -23.91
N GLU A 113 3.85 3.67 -24.88
CA GLU A 113 4.40 2.32 -25.07
C GLU A 113 5.72 2.19 -24.34
N ILE A 114 5.68 1.81 -23.07
CA ILE A 114 6.90 1.60 -22.29
C ILE A 114 7.11 0.11 -22.15
N ARG A 115 8.11 -0.41 -22.87
CA ARG A 115 8.59 -1.77 -22.67
C ARG A 115 9.56 -1.82 -21.48
N LYS A 116 10.63 -1.02 -21.52
CA LYS A 116 11.70 -1.03 -20.50
C LYS A 116 12.37 0.33 -20.24
N ASN A 117 12.31 1.29 -21.17
CA ASN A 117 12.97 2.58 -21.03
C ASN A 117 12.03 3.61 -20.42
N PHE A 118 12.17 3.88 -19.12
CA PHE A 118 11.37 4.89 -18.43
C PHE A 118 11.90 6.32 -18.61
N SER A 119 13.11 6.51 -19.17
CA SER A 119 13.68 7.83 -19.47
C SER A 119 12.80 8.66 -20.42
N MET A 120 12.09 8.01 -21.34
CA MET A 120 11.13 8.66 -22.26
C MET A 120 10.04 9.44 -21.50
N LEU A 121 9.71 9.06 -20.26
CA LEU A 121 8.72 9.78 -19.47
C LEU A 121 9.19 11.18 -19.07
N ASN A 122 10.49 11.35 -18.83
CA ASN A 122 11.07 12.65 -18.53
C ASN A 122 10.96 13.58 -19.75
N GLU A 123 11.27 13.08 -20.94
CA GLU A 123 11.15 13.82 -22.21
C GLU A 123 9.71 14.27 -22.46
N ILE A 124 8.72 13.38 -22.25
CA ILE A 124 7.30 13.72 -22.41
C ILE A 124 6.88 14.81 -21.41
N ALA A 125 7.37 14.75 -20.16
CA ALA A 125 7.08 15.80 -19.18
C ALA A 125 7.74 17.13 -19.52
N GLU A 126 8.95 17.12 -20.07
CA GLU A 126 9.64 18.32 -20.54
C GLU A 126 8.91 18.97 -21.71
N LEU A 127 8.52 18.19 -22.72
CA LEU A 127 7.71 18.65 -23.87
C LEU A 127 6.38 19.28 -23.44
N ARG A 128 5.79 18.78 -22.36
CA ARG A 128 4.54 19.33 -21.79
C ARG A 128 4.77 20.34 -20.67
N ASN A 129 6.02 20.64 -20.33
CA ASN A 129 6.42 21.54 -19.26
C ASN A 129 5.67 21.22 -17.95
N CYS A 130 5.80 19.96 -17.51
CA CYS A 130 5.20 19.41 -16.29
C CYS A 130 6.29 19.06 -15.27
N ASN A 131 6.07 19.45 -14.02
CA ASN A 131 7.05 19.26 -12.94
C ASN A 131 6.87 17.91 -12.22
N LYS A 132 5.68 17.32 -12.34
CA LYS A 132 5.29 16.08 -11.67
C LYS A 132 4.67 15.12 -12.67
N ILE A 133 4.96 13.83 -12.51
CA ILE A 133 4.36 12.76 -13.30
C ILE A 133 3.57 11.82 -12.40
N LEU A 134 2.38 11.47 -12.85
CA LEU A 134 1.54 10.41 -12.31
C LEU A 134 1.31 9.39 -13.44
N PHE A 135 2.07 8.30 -13.42
CA PHE A 135 2.07 7.29 -14.47
C PHE A 135 1.44 5.97 -13.99
N PHE A 136 0.35 5.57 -14.65
CA PHE A 136 -0.36 4.32 -14.38
C PHE A 136 0.21 3.18 -15.23
N ASP A 137 0.87 2.22 -14.60
CA ASP A 137 1.43 1.04 -15.26
C ASP A 137 0.64 -0.22 -14.90
N MET A 138 -0.04 -0.80 -15.88
CA MET A 138 -0.80 -2.03 -15.69
C MET A 138 0.03 -3.25 -16.13
N LYS A 139 0.33 -4.16 -15.21
CA LYS A 139 0.98 -5.45 -15.52
C LYS A 139 -0.04 -6.56 -15.65
N LYS A 140 0.12 -7.40 -16.68
CA LYS A 140 -0.75 -8.57 -16.97
C LYS A 140 -2.25 -8.22 -17.02
N LYS A 141 -2.61 -6.97 -17.33
CA LYS A 141 -3.99 -6.43 -17.31
C LYS A 141 -4.73 -6.64 -15.98
N ARG A 142 -4.01 -6.85 -14.87
CA ARG A 142 -4.58 -7.20 -13.55
C ARG A 142 -3.99 -6.35 -12.44
N ASP A 143 -2.67 -6.19 -12.42
CA ASP A 143 -1.97 -5.55 -11.31
C ASP A 143 -1.62 -4.11 -11.70
N LEU A 144 -2.16 -3.14 -10.97
CA LEU A 144 -1.94 -1.71 -11.23
C LEU A 144 -0.82 -1.17 -10.35
N TYR A 145 0.19 -0.60 -11.00
CA TYR A 145 1.23 0.17 -10.35
C TYR A 145 1.05 1.65 -10.66
N LEU A 146 1.31 2.48 -9.66
CA LEU A 146 1.30 3.93 -9.79
C LEU A 146 2.70 4.44 -9.52
N TRP A 147 3.26 5.09 -10.53
CA TRP A 147 4.54 5.76 -10.43
C TRP A 147 4.29 7.26 -10.26
N MET A 148 4.87 7.83 -9.21
CA MET A 148 4.83 9.24 -8.93
C MET A 148 6.26 9.77 -8.95
N ALA A 149 6.54 10.75 -9.78
CA ALA A 149 7.89 11.31 -9.90
C ALA A 149 7.87 12.83 -9.90
N SER A 150 8.95 13.41 -9.38
CA SER A 150 9.30 14.80 -9.61
C SER A 150 10.35 14.89 -10.70
N VAL A 151 10.06 15.69 -11.74
CA VAL A 151 10.90 15.82 -12.94
C VAL A 151 11.59 17.19 -12.90
N PRO A 152 12.88 17.28 -13.28
CA PRO A 152 13.78 16.23 -13.77
C PRO A 152 14.55 15.48 -12.66
N ASP A 153 14.70 16.08 -11.49
CA ASP A 153 15.70 15.65 -10.50
C ASP A 153 15.33 14.36 -9.73
N GLY A 154 14.05 14.00 -9.66
CA GLY A 154 13.51 12.98 -8.75
C GLY A 154 12.95 13.60 -7.46
N PRO A 155 12.49 12.80 -6.49
CA PRO A 155 12.53 11.34 -6.43
C PRO A 155 11.38 10.67 -7.20
N THR A 156 11.47 9.35 -7.37
CA THR A 156 10.38 8.53 -7.93
C THR A 156 9.89 7.53 -6.91
N VAL A 157 8.58 7.53 -6.63
CA VAL A 157 7.93 6.57 -5.75
C VAL A 157 7.04 5.65 -6.57
N LYS A 158 7.17 4.35 -6.30
CA LYS A 158 6.34 3.31 -6.93
C LYS A 158 5.42 2.69 -5.89
N PHE A 159 4.13 2.72 -6.19
CA PHE A 159 3.08 2.10 -5.40
C PHE A 159 2.41 0.97 -6.18
N LEU A 160 2.00 -0.07 -5.47
CA LEU A 160 0.99 -1.00 -5.93
C LEU A 160 -0.38 -0.48 -5.49
N VAL A 161 -1.31 -0.34 -6.43
CA VAL A 161 -2.67 0.12 -6.15
C VAL A 161 -3.56 -1.08 -5.85
N GLU A 162 -4.18 -1.09 -4.68
CA GLU A 162 -5.14 -2.09 -4.21
C GLU A 162 -6.52 -1.42 -3.98
N ASN A 163 -7.60 -2.21 -3.96
CA ASN A 163 -8.97 -1.77 -3.64
C ASN A 163 -9.45 -0.52 -4.41
N LEU A 164 -9.35 -0.57 -5.74
CA LEU A 164 -9.71 0.55 -6.61
C LEU A 164 -11.23 0.69 -6.77
N HIS A 165 -11.76 1.86 -6.42
CA HIS A 165 -13.14 2.26 -6.63
C HIS A 165 -13.21 3.60 -7.36
N THR A 166 -14.06 3.68 -8.39
CA THR A 166 -14.33 4.89 -9.17
C THR A 166 -15.33 5.78 -8.44
N MET A 167 -15.45 7.06 -8.86
CA MET A 167 -16.50 7.97 -8.35
C MET A 167 -17.91 7.46 -8.68
N GLU A 168 -18.08 6.77 -9.80
CA GLU A 168 -19.36 6.19 -10.26
C GLU A 168 -19.76 4.93 -9.46
N ALA A 169 -19.06 4.60 -8.37
CA ALA A 169 -19.40 3.45 -7.54
C ALA A 169 -20.67 3.77 -6.72
N LEU A 170 -21.64 2.85 -6.73
CA LEU A 170 -22.99 3.02 -6.16
C LEU A 170 -23.05 3.55 -4.71
N LYS A 171 -22.01 3.28 -3.90
CA LYS A 171 -21.97 3.68 -2.48
C LYS A 171 -21.49 5.13 -2.26
N LEU A 172 -21.09 5.83 -3.32
CA LEU A 172 -20.52 7.18 -3.26
C LEU A 172 -21.58 8.17 -3.73
N THR A 173 -22.19 8.88 -2.78
CA THR A 173 -23.31 9.80 -3.03
C THR A 173 -22.86 11.27 -3.12
N GLY A 174 -21.61 11.57 -2.76
CA GLY A 174 -21.07 12.92 -2.79
C GLY A 174 -20.77 13.40 -4.21
N ASN A 175 -20.77 14.73 -4.39
CA ASN A 175 -20.33 15.40 -5.62
C ASN A 175 -19.34 16.52 -5.27
N CYS A 176 -18.52 16.95 -6.24
CA CYS A 176 -17.72 18.16 -6.05
C CYS A 176 -17.49 18.93 -7.35
N LEU A 177 -17.28 20.24 -7.23
CA LEU A 177 -16.87 21.12 -8.31
C LEU A 177 -15.56 20.62 -8.94
N ARG A 178 -15.59 20.47 -10.27
CA ARG A 178 -14.42 20.05 -11.05
C ARG A 178 -13.32 21.10 -10.94
N GLY A 179 -12.10 20.67 -10.63
CA GLY A 179 -10.97 21.58 -10.46
C GLY A 179 -11.06 22.51 -9.26
N SER A 180 -11.96 22.25 -8.30
CA SER A 180 -11.92 22.93 -7.01
C SER A 180 -10.65 22.59 -6.23
N ARG A 181 -10.32 23.43 -5.26
CA ARG A 181 -9.10 23.29 -4.47
C ARG A 181 -9.37 22.36 -3.29
N PRO A 182 -8.77 21.16 -3.23
CA PRO A 182 -9.00 20.25 -2.12
C PRO A 182 -8.32 20.75 -0.84
N LEU A 183 -8.91 20.43 0.31
CA LEU A 183 -8.15 20.33 1.55
C LEU A 183 -7.43 18.98 1.57
N LEU A 184 -6.15 18.98 1.93
CA LEU A 184 -5.38 17.76 2.10
C LEU A 184 -5.29 17.46 3.60
N SER A 185 -5.84 16.33 4.01
CA SER A 185 -5.77 15.84 5.39
C SER A 185 -4.81 14.66 5.44
N PHE A 186 -3.77 14.79 6.26
CA PHE A 186 -2.76 13.75 6.46
C PHE A 186 -2.83 13.22 7.90
N ASP A 187 -2.75 11.91 8.05
CA ASP A 187 -2.56 11.25 9.33
C ASP A 187 -1.21 11.63 9.97
N LYS A 188 -1.14 11.65 11.31
CA LYS A 188 0.07 11.98 12.07
C LYS A 188 1.21 11.00 11.79
N LYS A 189 0.88 9.76 11.45
CA LYS A 189 1.84 8.69 11.10
C LYS A 189 2.78 9.07 9.95
N PHE A 190 2.38 10.02 9.10
CA PHE A 190 3.26 10.50 8.03
C PHE A 190 4.49 11.25 8.54
N ASP A 191 4.46 11.74 9.78
CA ASP A 191 5.56 12.49 10.40
C ASP A 191 6.49 11.60 11.25
N ASP A 192 6.24 10.29 11.31
CA ASP A 192 7.05 9.36 12.11
C ASP A 192 8.31 8.94 11.34
N GLU A 193 8.17 8.37 10.14
CA GLU A 193 9.30 7.83 9.36
C GLU A 193 9.70 8.75 8.20
N PRO A 194 11.00 8.81 7.84
CA PRO A 194 11.50 9.74 6.81
C PRO A 194 10.91 9.48 5.42
N HIS A 195 10.66 8.21 5.07
CA HIS A 195 10.06 7.88 3.78
C HIS A 195 8.60 8.34 3.69
N TRP A 196 7.85 8.32 4.80
CA TRP A 196 6.50 8.87 4.83
C TRP A 196 6.49 10.40 4.76
N LYS A 197 7.44 11.08 5.39
CA LYS A 197 7.60 12.54 5.25
C LYS A 197 7.82 12.94 3.79
N LEU A 198 8.70 12.21 3.09
CA LEU A 198 8.96 12.43 1.67
C LEU A 198 7.71 12.19 0.82
N ILE A 199 6.94 11.15 1.11
CA ILE A 199 5.68 10.86 0.42
C ILE A 199 4.62 11.92 0.71
N LYS A 200 4.51 12.41 1.95
CA LYS A 200 3.60 13.50 2.34
C LYS A 200 3.89 14.78 1.57
N GLU A 201 5.16 15.16 1.45
CA GLU A 201 5.57 16.32 0.66
C GLU A 201 5.24 16.12 -0.84
N LEU A 202 5.55 14.94 -1.39
CA LEU A 202 5.24 14.61 -2.78
C LEU A 202 3.72 14.65 -3.05
N PHE A 203 2.90 14.09 -2.15
CA PHE A 203 1.44 14.12 -2.26
C PHE A 203 0.88 15.53 -2.13
N THR A 204 1.46 16.35 -1.27
CA THR A 204 1.07 17.76 -1.12
C THR A 204 1.26 18.51 -2.44
N GLN A 205 2.38 18.27 -3.13
CA GLN A 205 2.67 18.91 -4.42
C GLN A 205 1.85 18.35 -5.58
N ILE A 206 1.52 17.05 -5.57
CA ILE A 206 0.76 16.40 -6.65
C ILE A 206 -0.74 16.71 -6.53
N PHE A 207 -1.33 16.41 -5.38
CA PHE A 207 -2.78 16.51 -5.16
C PHE A 207 -3.23 17.93 -4.75
N GLY A 208 -2.30 18.79 -4.33
CA GLY A 208 -2.59 20.18 -4.02
C GLY A 208 -2.79 21.03 -5.28
N THR A 209 -4.02 21.51 -5.52
CA THR A 209 -4.30 22.45 -6.60
C THR A 209 -3.74 23.84 -6.25
N PRO A 210 -2.85 24.42 -7.08
CA PRO A 210 -2.24 25.69 -6.75
C PRO A 210 -3.25 26.84 -6.74
N LYS A 211 -3.07 27.77 -5.80
CA LYS A 211 -3.92 28.95 -5.68
C LYS A 211 -3.77 29.83 -6.93
N SER A 212 -4.90 30.33 -7.44
CA SER A 212 -4.97 31.20 -8.62
C SER A 212 -4.58 30.51 -9.93
N HIS A 213 -4.75 29.19 -10.04
CA HIS A 213 -4.62 28.50 -11.32
C HIS A 213 -5.78 28.92 -12.25
N PRO A 214 -5.56 29.14 -13.56
CA PRO A 214 -6.61 29.63 -14.46
C PRO A 214 -7.86 28.74 -14.52
N LYS A 215 -7.71 27.44 -14.27
CA LYS A 215 -8.80 26.45 -14.23
C LYS A 215 -9.28 26.10 -12.82
N SER A 216 -8.67 26.66 -11.76
CA SER A 216 -9.09 26.34 -10.39
C SER A 216 -10.33 27.13 -10.02
N GLN A 217 -11.29 26.45 -9.40
CA GLN A 217 -12.44 27.13 -8.80
C GLN A 217 -12.04 27.81 -7.48
N PRO A 218 -12.69 28.94 -7.12
CA PRO A 218 -12.34 29.70 -5.92
C PRO A 218 -12.72 28.98 -4.62
N PHE A 219 -13.84 28.23 -4.64
CA PHE A 219 -14.40 27.55 -3.48
C PHE A 219 -13.66 26.25 -3.14
N ILE A 220 -13.70 25.91 -1.85
CA ILE A 220 -13.21 24.66 -1.30
C ILE A 220 -14.44 23.80 -1.03
N ASP A 221 -14.54 22.70 -1.76
CA ASP A 221 -15.76 21.87 -1.79
C ASP A 221 -15.51 20.44 -1.30
N HIS A 222 -14.24 20.00 -1.30
CA HIS A 222 -13.89 18.63 -0.95
C HIS A 222 -12.56 18.50 -0.21
N VAL A 223 -12.41 17.38 0.47
CA VAL A 223 -11.26 16.99 1.28
C VAL A 223 -10.71 15.66 0.76
N LEU A 224 -9.41 15.65 0.44
CA LEU A 224 -8.65 14.44 0.18
C LEU A 224 -7.95 14.02 1.46
N THR A 225 -8.30 12.84 1.96
CA THR A 225 -7.73 12.28 3.19
C THR A 225 -6.76 11.16 2.86
N PHE A 226 -5.57 11.21 3.46
CA PHE A 226 -4.53 10.20 3.40
C PHE A 226 -4.33 9.60 4.80
N THR A 227 -4.68 8.33 4.97
CA THR A 227 -4.54 7.63 6.24
C THR A 227 -3.63 6.41 6.10
N ILE A 228 -2.75 6.18 7.07
CA ILE A 228 -1.84 5.03 7.07
C ILE A 228 -2.42 3.92 7.95
N ILE A 229 -2.77 2.81 7.30
CA ILE A 229 -3.28 1.59 7.95
C ILE A 229 -2.52 0.41 7.35
N ASP A 230 -1.93 -0.42 8.21
CA ASP A 230 -1.11 -1.59 7.82
C ASP A 230 0.01 -1.27 6.81
N ASN A 231 0.70 -0.14 7.03
CA ASN A 231 1.77 0.38 6.15
C ASN A 231 1.32 0.62 4.70
N LYS A 232 0.01 0.82 4.51
CA LYS A 232 -0.58 1.24 3.23
C LYS A 232 -1.29 2.58 3.41
N VAL A 233 -1.22 3.40 2.39
CA VAL A 233 -1.91 4.68 2.38
C VAL A 233 -3.30 4.50 1.78
N TRP A 234 -4.32 4.83 2.53
CA TRP A 234 -5.70 4.87 2.07
C TRP A 234 -6.01 6.28 1.59
N LEU A 235 -6.40 6.39 0.33
CA LEU A 235 -6.87 7.64 -0.24
C LEU A 235 -8.40 7.61 -0.33
N ARG A 236 -9.02 8.62 0.28
CA ARG A 236 -10.46 8.85 0.19
C ARG A 236 -10.75 10.32 -0.10
N ASN A 237 -11.87 10.56 -0.77
CA ASN A 237 -12.31 11.90 -1.16
C ASN A 237 -13.71 12.15 -0.64
N TYR A 238 -13.88 13.24 0.10
CA TYR A 238 -15.11 13.61 0.78
C TYR A 238 -15.59 15.00 0.36
N GLN A 239 -16.87 15.14 0.07
CA GLN A 239 -17.54 16.42 -0.10
C GLN A 239 -17.80 17.05 1.26
N ILE A 240 -17.64 18.36 1.35
CA ILE A 240 -18.10 19.15 2.50
C ILE A 240 -19.56 19.52 2.21
N VAL A 241 -20.50 18.90 2.92
CA VAL A 241 -21.94 19.04 2.64
C VAL A 241 -22.55 20.24 3.37
N GLU A 242 -22.25 20.36 4.66
CA GLU A 242 -22.80 21.40 5.53
C GLU A 242 -21.67 22.23 6.16
N GLU A 243 -21.99 23.46 6.55
CA GLU A 243 -21.09 24.33 7.32
C GLU A 243 -20.70 23.72 8.68
N ASN A 244 -21.52 22.78 9.18
CA ASN A 244 -21.27 21.99 10.38
C ASN A 244 -20.12 20.97 10.22
N GLY A 245 -19.56 20.81 9.02
CA GLY A 245 -18.46 19.88 8.74
C GLY A 245 -18.89 18.44 8.44
N SER A 246 -20.16 18.23 8.07
CA SER A 246 -20.64 16.92 7.60
C SER A 246 -19.98 16.54 6.27
N LEU A 247 -19.53 15.28 6.16
CA LEU A 247 -18.77 14.78 5.02
C LEU A 247 -19.50 13.63 4.30
N ALA A 248 -19.64 13.74 2.98
CA ALA A 248 -20.16 12.67 2.12
C ALA A 248 -19.07 12.12 1.20
N GLU A 249 -18.98 10.80 1.00
CA GLU A 249 -17.92 10.20 0.17
C GLU A 249 -18.21 10.39 -1.33
N ILE A 250 -17.25 10.94 -2.09
CA ILE A 250 -17.34 11.17 -3.55
C ILE A 250 -16.55 10.11 -4.33
N GLY A 251 -15.36 9.77 -3.85
CA GLY A 251 -14.34 9.01 -4.59
C GLY A 251 -13.45 9.86 -5.51
N PRO A 252 -12.47 9.25 -6.20
CA PRO A 252 -12.14 7.84 -6.19
C PRO A 252 -11.54 7.39 -4.86
N ARG A 253 -11.68 6.10 -4.57
CA ARG A 253 -11.11 5.45 -3.37
C ARG A 253 -10.13 4.38 -3.80
N PHE A 254 -8.94 4.37 -3.21
CA PHE A 254 -7.96 3.32 -3.44
C PHE A 254 -6.91 3.29 -2.35
N VAL A 255 -6.21 2.17 -2.28
CA VAL A 255 -5.14 1.92 -1.32
C VAL A 255 -3.81 1.88 -2.08
N LEU A 256 -2.83 2.61 -1.60
CA LEU A 256 -1.47 2.64 -2.12
C LEU A 256 -0.56 1.85 -1.18
N ASN A 257 -0.07 0.72 -1.67
CA ASN A 257 0.96 -0.06 -0.99
C ASN A 257 2.33 0.36 -1.52
N LEU A 258 3.16 0.94 -0.65
CA LEU A 258 4.50 1.39 -1.01
C LEU A 258 5.37 0.21 -1.40
N HIS A 259 5.99 0.26 -2.58
CA HIS A 259 6.88 -0.78 -3.06
C HIS A 259 8.34 -0.34 -2.96
N CYS A 260 8.69 0.76 -3.63
CA CYS A 260 10.05 1.28 -3.63
C CYS A 260 10.13 2.78 -3.94
N ILE A 261 11.26 3.39 -3.57
CA ILE A 261 11.61 4.78 -3.84
C ILE A 261 12.98 4.83 -4.52
N PHE A 262 13.06 5.56 -5.64
CA PHE A 262 14.29 5.83 -6.38
C PHE A 262 14.74 7.26 -6.16
N GLU A 263 16.06 7.46 -6.17
CA GLU A 263 16.71 8.76 -5.99
C GLU A 263 16.31 9.77 -7.07
N LYS A 264 16.34 9.37 -8.35
CA LYS A 264 16.10 10.26 -9.49
C LYS A 264 14.75 10.02 -10.16
N SER A 265 14.41 10.85 -11.15
CA SER A 265 13.20 10.67 -11.95
C SER A 265 13.34 9.47 -12.89
N PHE A 266 12.57 8.41 -12.64
CA PHE A 266 12.53 7.15 -13.40
C PHE A 266 13.89 6.48 -13.65
N SER A 267 14.89 6.84 -12.85
CA SER A 267 16.28 6.43 -12.95
C SER A 267 16.96 6.55 -11.59
N GLY A 268 18.21 6.11 -11.49
CA GLY A 268 19.00 6.23 -10.25
C GLY A 268 18.87 5.02 -9.33
N MET A 269 19.52 5.13 -8.17
CA MET A 269 19.60 4.04 -7.19
C MET A 269 18.30 3.92 -6.39
N LEU A 270 18.04 2.69 -5.94
CA LEU A 270 16.97 2.38 -5.01
C LEU A 270 17.36 2.86 -3.61
N ILE A 271 16.68 3.89 -3.09
CA ILE A 271 16.98 4.47 -1.77
C ILE A 271 16.13 3.86 -0.65
N TYR A 272 14.97 3.30 -1.01
CA TYR A 272 14.09 2.62 -0.06
C TYR A 272 13.32 1.50 -0.74
N GLU A 273 13.27 0.34 -0.09
CA GLU A 273 12.45 -0.79 -0.46
C GLU A 273 11.61 -1.20 0.74
N ASN A 274 10.30 -1.40 0.54
CA ASN A 274 9.43 -1.82 1.61
C ASN A 274 9.60 -3.33 1.87
N PRO A 275 10.08 -3.76 3.05
CA PRO A 275 10.28 -5.19 3.36
C PRO A 275 8.96 -5.97 3.47
N LEU A 276 7.84 -5.28 3.77
CA LEU A 276 6.51 -5.90 3.89
C LEU A 276 5.81 -6.04 2.54
N TYR A 277 6.39 -5.49 1.47
CA TYR A 277 5.79 -5.55 0.16
C TYR A 277 5.92 -6.97 -0.42
N VAL A 278 4.77 -7.58 -0.72
CA VAL A 278 4.72 -8.86 -1.44
C VAL A 278 4.09 -8.64 -2.81
N ALA A 279 4.84 -8.96 -3.87
CA ALA A 279 4.36 -8.81 -5.23
C ALA A 279 3.09 -9.66 -5.49
N PRO A 280 2.08 -9.14 -6.22
CA PRO A 280 0.85 -9.89 -6.53
C PRO A 280 1.11 -11.21 -7.27
N ASN A 281 2.15 -11.26 -8.10
CA ASN A 281 2.58 -12.49 -8.75
C ASN A 281 3.00 -13.56 -7.74
N LEU A 282 3.74 -13.16 -6.71
CA LEU A 282 4.22 -14.06 -5.66
C LEU A 282 3.05 -14.52 -4.77
N LYS A 283 2.13 -13.62 -4.39
CA LYS A 283 0.89 -13.99 -3.69
C LYS A 283 0.09 -15.07 -4.44
N ARG A 284 -0.07 -14.90 -5.76
CA ARG A 284 -0.76 -15.89 -6.60
C ARG A 284 0.00 -17.21 -6.71
N HIS A 285 1.33 -17.17 -6.75
CA HIS A 285 2.15 -18.36 -6.76
C HIS A 285 2.02 -19.14 -5.45
N MET A 286 2.10 -18.45 -4.31
CA MET A 286 1.90 -19.04 -2.98
C MET A 286 0.52 -19.68 -2.84
N ALA A 287 -0.55 -18.96 -3.21
CA ALA A 287 -1.92 -19.50 -3.19
C ALA A 287 -2.09 -20.75 -4.07
N LYS A 288 -1.44 -20.80 -5.23
CA LYS A 288 -1.42 -21.99 -6.09
C LYS A 288 -0.65 -23.15 -5.46
N ALA A 289 0.48 -22.87 -4.81
CA ALA A 289 1.26 -23.87 -4.11
C ALA A 289 0.48 -24.47 -2.92
N GLU A 290 -0.19 -23.64 -2.11
CA GLU A 290 -1.08 -24.08 -1.03
C GLU A 290 -2.26 -24.93 -1.56
N ALA A 291 -2.86 -24.53 -2.69
CA ALA A 291 -3.91 -25.32 -3.32
C ALA A 291 -3.40 -26.69 -3.83
N SER A 292 -2.17 -26.74 -4.36
CA SER A 292 -1.50 -27.98 -4.76
C SER A 292 -1.17 -28.88 -3.57
N GLN A 293 -0.76 -28.32 -2.44
CA GLN A 293 -0.53 -29.08 -1.20
C GLN A 293 -1.79 -29.78 -0.71
N LYS A 294 -2.98 -29.17 -0.85
CA LYS A 294 -4.25 -29.84 -0.50
C LYS A 294 -4.48 -31.11 -1.33
N TYR A 295 -4.12 -31.10 -2.61
CA TYR A 295 -4.19 -32.30 -3.45
C TYR A 295 -3.20 -33.36 -2.97
N GLN A 296 -1.95 -32.97 -2.69
CA GLN A 296 -0.95 -33.89 -2.13
C GLN A 296 -1.43 -34.50 -0.81
N GLN A 297 -1.97 -33.69 0.10
CA GLN A 297 -2.53 -34.15 1.38
C GLN A 297 -3.66 -35.16 1.19
N ARG A 298 -4.55 -34.99 0.21
CA ARG A 298 -5.59 -36.00 -0.11
C ARG A 298 -4.99 -37.31 -0.59
N VAL A 299 -3.98 -37.25 -1.45
CA VAL A 299 -3.28 -38.45 -1.94
C VAL A 299 -2.57 -39.16 -0.78
N TYR A 300 -1.86 -38.42 0.07
CA TYR A 300 -1.23 -38.97 1.27
C TYR A 300 -2.26 -39.55 2.24
N GLN A 301 -3.41 -38.89 2.43
CA GLN A 301 -4.48 -39.39 3.29
C GLN A 301 -5.06 -40.70 2.75
N LYS A 302 -5.30 -40.80 1.44
CA LYS A 302 -5.77 -42.04 0.80
C LYS A 302 -4.76 -43.19 0.96
N LEU A 303 -3.47 -42.92 0.70
CA LEU A 303 -2.39 -43.90 0.93
C LEU A 303 -2.30 -44.32 2.39
N SER A 304 -2.41 -43.37 3.33
CA SER A 304 -2.38 -43.67 4.76
C SER A 304 -3.60 -44.48 5.21
N TYR A 305 -4.76 -44.27 4.60
CA TYR A 305 -5.97 -45.05 4.85
C TYR A 305 -5.81 -46.47 4.31
N GLU A 306 -5.31 -46.63 3.09
CA GLU A 306 -5.02 -47.94 2.50
C GLU A 306 -3.99 -48.73 3.34
N GLN A 307 -2.97 -48.06 3.88
CA GLN A 307 -2.01 -48.68 4.80
C GLN A 307 -2.61 -49.06 6.16
N LYS A 308 -3.53 -48.25 6.69
CA LYS A 308 -4.21 -48.52 7.97
C LYS A 308 -5.38 -49.48 7.84
N LYS A 309 -5.88 -49.72 6.63
CA LYS A 309 -6.99 -50.63 6.37
C LYS A 309 -6.57 -52.03 6.82
N PRO A 310 -7.21 -52.61 7.85
CA PRO A 310 -6.87 -53.94 8.30
C PRO A 310 -7.19 -54.95 7.18
N LYS A 311 -6.32 -55.95 7.01
CA LYS A 311 -6.49 -56.98 5.96
C LYS A 311 -7.70 -57.88 6.23
N GLU A 312 -7.96 -58.13 7.50
CA GLU A 312 -9.15 -58.80 7.97
C GLU A 312 -10.04 -57.75 8.64
N SER A 313 -11.33 -57.74 8.32
CA SER A 313 -12.32 -57.01 9.12
C SER A 313 -12.41 -57.62 10.52
N PHE A 314 -13.30 -57.09 11.38
CA PHE A 314 -13.55 -57.66 12.71
C PHE A 314 -13.56 -59.20 12.67
N PRO A 315 -12.89 -59.87 13.63
CA PRO A 315 -12.87 -61.33 13.67
C PRO A 315 -14.31 -61.82 13.64
N TYR A 316 -14.62 -62.65 12.65
CA TYR A 316 -15.94 -63.21 12.46
C TYR A 316 -16.30 -64.08 13.67
N ASP A 317 -17.28 -63.63 14.46
CA ASP A 317 -17.77 -64.42 15.57
C ASP A 317 -18.77 -65.45 15.05
N LYS A 318 -18.48 -66.74 15.27
CA LYS A 318 -19.29 -67.84 14.74
C LYS A 318 -20.71 -67.87 15.34
N THR A 319 -20.93 -67.18 16.46
CA THR A 319 -22.25 -67.10 17.09
C THR A 319 -23.20 -66.09 16.44
N ASP A 320 -22.70 -65.21 15.57
CA ASP A 320 -23.53 -64.21 14.88
C ASP A 320 -24.49 -64.83 13.85
N GLU A 321 -24.24 -66.07 13.40
CA GLU A 321 -25.13 -66.83 12.51
C GLU A 321 -26.39 -67.35 13.23
N ILE A 322 -26.41 -67.38 14.56
CA ILE A 322 -27.48 -68.01 15.36
C ILE A 322 -28.79 -67.21 15.29
N PHE A 323 -28.73 -65.91 15.03
CA PHE A 323 -29.90 -65.02 14.98
C PHE A 323 -30.36 -64.67 13.55
N GLN A 324 -29.80 -65.31 12.52
CA GLN A 324 -30.34 -65.21 11.17
C GLN A 324 -31.62 -66.04 11.10
N THR A 325 -32.74 -65.44 11.50
CA THR A 325 -34.07 -66.00 11.20
C THR A 325 -34.20 -66.15 9.68
N PRO A 326 -34.43 -67.35 9.14
CA PRO A 326 -34.67 -67.51 7.72
C PRO A 326 -35.85 -66.62 7.34
N ALA A 327 -35.67 -65.81 6.30
CA ALA A 327 -36.77 -65.05 5.72
C ALA A 327 -37.90 -66.04 5.38
N PRO A 328 -39.16 -65.71 5.71
CA PRO A 328 -40.28 -66.56 5.31
C PRO A 328 -40.21 -66.78 3.79
N PRO A 329 -40.54 -67.99 3.31
CA PRO A 329 -40.57 -68.25 1.88
C PRO A 329 -41.45 -67.19 1.24
N ALA A 330 -40.96 -66.56 0.17
CA ALA A 330 -41.80 -65.72 -0.66
C ALA A 330 -42.93 -66.61 -1.16
N ASP A 331 -44.13 -66.39 -0.66
CA ASP A 331 -45.33 -66.95 -1.24
C ASP A 331 -45.34 -66.46 -2.70
N ASN A 332 -45.23 -67.41 -3.63
CA ASN A 332 -45.55 -67.15 -5.02
C ASN A 332 -47.07 -66.96 -5.07
N GLU A 333 -47.53 -65.75 -4.79
CA GLU A 333 -48.81 -65.29 -5.32
C GLU A 333 -48.56 -65.00 -6.80
N ASP A 334 -49.06 -65.91 -7.63
CA ASP A 334 -49.33 -65.70 -9.03
C ASP A 334 -50.34 -64.54 -9.14
N ASP A 335 -49.87 -63.29 -9.08
CA ASP A 335 -50.62 -62.14 -9.58
C ASP A 335 -50.35 -62.04 -11.09
N ASP A 336 -51.16 -62.79 -11.84
CA ASP A 336 -51.53 -62.47 -13.22
C ASP A 336 -52.23 -61.10 -13.22
N ASP A 337 -51.45 -60.03 -13.26
CA ASP A 337 -51.93 -58.73 -13.75
C ASP A 337 -51.22 -58.44 -15.08
N ASP A 338 -51.87 -58.92 -16.13
CA ASP A 338 -51.87 -58.28 -17.44
C ASP A 338 -52.18 -56.79 -17.25
N ASP A 339 -51.24 -55.90 -17.57
CA ASP A 339 -51.57 -54.61 -18.15
C ASP A 339 -50.43 -54.15 -19.06
N ASP A 340 -50.72 -54.30 -20.36
CA ASP A 340 -50.26 -53.44 -21.43
C ASP A 340 -50.18 -51.98 -20.94
N ASP A 341 -49.05 -51.32 -21.17
CA ASP A 341 -49.08 -50.11 -21.97
C ASP A 341 -47.68 -49.66 -22.38
N SER A 342 -47.49 -49.69 -23.69
CA SER A 342 -46.65 -48.77 -24.42
C SER A 342 -46.83 -47.33 -23.93
N ASP A 343 -45.74 -46.61 -23.69
CA ASP A 343 -45.43 -45.54 -24.62
C ASP A 343 -44.05 -44.91 -24.39
N SER A 344 -43.48 -44.59 -25.55
CA SER A 344 -42.49 -43.57 -25.79
C SER A 344 -42.72 -42.29 -24.97
N ASP A 345 -41.65 -41.67 -24.50
CA ASP A 345 -41.29 -40.38 -25.09
C ASP A 345 -39.88 -39.91 -24.77
N SER A 346 -39.30 -39.37 -25.83
CA SER A 346 -38.21 -38.40 -25.93
C SER A 346 -38.26 -37.27 -24.92
N GLU A 347 -37.10 -36.90 -24.37
CA GLU A 347 -36.34 -35.66 -24.72
C GLU A 347 -34.94 -35.67 -24.10
#